data_AF-A0A7X7GF25-F1
#
_entry.id   AF-A0A7X7GF25-F1
#
_cell.length_a   1.000
_cell.length_b   1.000
_cell.length_c   1.000
_cell.angle_alpha   90.00
_cell.angle_beta   90.00
_cell.angle_gamma   90.00
#
_symmetry.space_group_name_H-M   'P 1'
#
loop_
_entity.id
_entity.type
_entity.pdbx_description
1 polymer ?
#
loop_
_entity_poly.entity_id
_entity_poly.type
_entity_poly.pdbx_seq_one_letter_code
_entity_poly.pdbx_strand_id
1 'polypeptide(L)' 'MKRTLSALDRIQSRLESELDSVHAVSDKELGYRAGIAEAIAHVMEARAAVTARN' A
#
# COMPACT_ATOMS: atom_id res chain seq x y z
N MET A 1 -3.91 19.54 -3.94
CA MET A 1 -3.26 18.30 -4.42
C MET A 1 -4.23 17.10 -4.53
N LYS A 2 -5.44 17.31 -5.09
CA LYS A 2 -6.50 16.28 -5.18
C LYS A 2 -6.12 15.07 -6.05
N ARG A 3 -5.40 15.30 -7.15
CA ARG A 3 -4.97 14.22 -8.06
C ARG A 3 -3.98 13.26 -7.41
N THR A 4 -3.06 13.79 -6.60
CA THR A 4 -2.07 12.99 -5.87
C THR A 4 -2.73 12.11 -4.81
N LEU A 5 -3.65 12.66 -4.01
CA LEU A 5 -4.39 11.87 -3.02
C LEU A 5 -5.21 10.76 -3.69
N SER A 6 -5.92 11.06 -4.78
CA SER A 6 -6.67 10.05 -5.52
C SER A 6 -5.78 8.95 -6.12
N ALA A 7 -4.55 9.28 -6.54
CA ALA A 7 -3.59 8.27 -7.00
C ALA A 7 -3.11 7.39 -5.84
N LEU A 8 -2.83 7.97 -4.68
CA LEU A 8 -2.44 7.23 -3.47
C LEU A 8 -3.55 6.29 -3.01
N ASP A 9 -4.81 6.74 -3.01
CA ASP A 9 -5.96 5.90 -2.63
C ASP A 9 -6.07 4.68 -3.58
N ARG A 10 -5.88 4.87 -4.90
CA ARG A 10 -5.90 3.76 -5.88
C ARG A 10 -4.76 2.77 -5.68
N ILE A 11 -3.56 3.27 -5.35
CA ILE A 11 -2.40 2.42 -5.09
C ILE A 11 -2.64 1.60 -3.83
N GLN A 12 -3.13 2.24 -2.76
CA GLN A 12 -3.46 1.56 -1.50
C GLN A 12 -4.47 0.43 -1.74
N SER A 13 -5.61 0.71 -2.38
CA SER A 13 -6.64 -0.32 -2.62
C SER A 13 -6.14 -1.49 -3.45
N ARG A 14 -5.22 -1.25 -4.41
CA ARG A 14 -4.59 -2.32 -5.19
C ARG A 14 -3.70 -3.19 -4.31
N LEU A 15 -2.86 -2.58 -3.46
CA LEU A 15 -1.97 -3.31 -2.57
C LEU A 15 -2.75 -4.10 -1.51
N GLU A 16 -3.82 -3.55 -0.95
CA GLU A 16 -4.71 -4.26 -0.02
C GLU A 16 -5.35 -5.48 -0.69
N SER A 17 -5.89 -5.31 -1.91
CA SER A 17 -6.47 -6.42 -2.68
C SER A 17 -5.43 -7.51 -2.98
N GLU A 18 -4.19 -7.11 -3.25
CA GLU A 18 -3.10 -8.03 -3.53
C GLU A 18 -2.66 -8.78 -2.27
N LEU A 19 -2.57 -8.10 -1.13
CA LEU A 19 -2.27 -8.69 0.17
C LEU A 19 -3.30 -9.76 0.57
N ASP A 20 -4.58 -9.51 0.29
CA ASP A 20 -5.67 -10.45 0.53
C ASP A 20 -5.59 -11.66 -0.40
N SER A 21 -5.09 -11.48 -1.63
CA SER A 21 -5.01 -12.55 -2.63
C SER A 21 -3.86 -13.55 -2.40
N VAL A 22 -2.76 -13.12 -1.78
CA VAL A 22 -1.56 -13.94 -1.61
C VAL A 22 -1.76 -14.89 -0.44
N HIS A 23 -1.86 -16.20 -0.67
CA HIS A 23 -1.93 -17.18 0.41
C HIS A 23 -0.50 -17.48 0.90
N ALA A 24 -0.24 -17.27 2.19
CA ALA A 24 1.10 -17.34 2.78
C ALA A 24 1.55 -18.79 3.07
N VAL A 25 1.66 -19.62 2.03
CA VAL A 25 1.93 -21.07 2.21
C VAL A 25 3.41 -21.44 2.05
N SER A 26 4.23 -20.52 1.53
CA SER A 26 5.69 -20.66 1.40
C SER A 26 6.43 -19.42 1.93
N ASP A 27 7.72 -19.59 2.26
CA ASP A 27 8.59 -18.48 2.70
C ASP A 27 8.67 -17.34 1.67
N LYS A 28 8.61 -17.69 0.38
CA LYS A 28 8.56 -16.71 -0.71
C LYS A 28 7.29 -15.87 -0.64
N GLU A 29 6.14 -16.49 -0.42
CA GLU A 29 4.86 -15.78 -0.30
C GLU A 29 4.76 -14.98 1.00
N LEU A 30 5.34 -15.49 2.09
CA LEU A 30 5.48 -14.74 3.35
C LEU A 30 6.31 -13.47 3.13
N GLY A 31 7.47 -13.59 2.48
CA GLY A 31 8.30 -12.42 2.13
C GLY A 31 7.59 -11.45 1.20
N TYR A 32 6.84 -11.96 0.21
CA TYR A 32 6.05 -11.13 -0.68
C TYR A 32 4.95 -10.35 0.05
N ARG A 33 4.18 -11.01 0.93
CA ARG A 33 3.17 -10.36 1.77
C ARG A 33 3.78 -9.31 2.69
N ALA A 34 4.95 -9.58 3.28
CA ALA A 34 5.66 -8.62 4.11
C ALA A 34 6.02 -7.35 3.30
N GLY A 35 6.53 -7.52 2.07
CA GLY A 35 6.82 -6.40 1.18
C GLY A 35 5.57 -5.60 0.78
N ILE A 36 4.43 -6.25 0.53
CA ILE A 36 3.16 -5.55 0.25
C ILE A 36 2.72 -4.73 1.49
N ALA A 37 2.82 -5.31 2.70
CA ALA A 37 2.47 -4.61 3.92
C ALA A 37 3.35 -3.36 4.16
N GLU A 38 4.66 -3.47 3.90
CA GLU A 38 5.59 -2.33 3.95
C GLU A 38 5.24 -1.26 2.91
N ALA A 39 4.91 -1.66 1.67
CA ALA A 39 4.49 -0.73 0.62
C ALA A 39 3.21 0.03 1.01
N ILE A 40 2.23 -0.62 1.65
CA ILE A 40 1.02 0.04 2.17
C ILE A 40 1.39 1.09 3.22
N ALA A 41 2.29 0.79 4.15
CA ALA A 41 2.74 1.75 5.16
C ALA A 41 3.34 3.01 4.52
N HIS A 42 4.20 2.85 3.50
CA HIS A 42 4.76 3.98 2.76
C HIS A 42 3.71 4.82 2.02
N VAL A 43 2.67 4.19 1.46
CA VAL A 43 1.56 4.92 0.82
C VAL A 43 0.79 5.75 1.84
N MET A 44 0.54 5.21 3.04
CA MET A 44 -0.13 5.92 4.13
C MET A 44 0.72 7.11 4.62
N GLU A 45 2.03 6.93 4.78
CA GLU A 45 2.97 8.00 5.13
C GLU A 45 2.98 9.11 4.08
N ALA A 46 3.07 8.75 2.80
CA ALA A 46 3.03 9.71 1.70
C ALA A 46 1.69 10.47 1.68
N ARG A 47 0.58 9.78 1.94
CA ARG A 47 -0.76 10.39 2.02
C ARG A 47 -0.86 11.38 3.17
N ALA A 48 -0.33 11.04 4.35
CA ALA A 48 -0.26 11.94 5.50
C ALA A 48 0.57 13.19 5.18
N ALA A 49 1.75 13.01 4.56
CA ALA A 49 2.61 14.11 4.16
C ALA A 49 1.97 15.04 3.10
N VAL A 50 1.26 14.48 2.12
CA VAL A 50 0.49 15.26 1.13
C VAL A 50 -0.65 16.00 1.80
N THR A 51 -1.35 15.37 2.74
CA THR A 51 -2.48 16.00 3.45
C THR A 51 -2.02 17.16 4.32
N ALA A 52 -0.92 16.99 5.07
CA ALA A 52 -0.36 18.04 5.93
C ALA A 52 0.19 19.26 5.17
N ARG A 53 0.41 19.13 3.85
CA ARG A 53 0.95 20.18 2.97
C ARG A 53 -0.14 20.91 2.16
N ASN A 54 -1.41 20.53 2.27
CA ASN A 54 -2.55 21.30 1.73
C ASN A 54 -3.30 22.02 2.85
#